data_AF-A0A8J4DLZ4-F1
#
_entry.id   AF-A0A8J4DLZ4-F1
#
_cell.length_a   1.000
_cell.length_b   1.000
_cell.length_c   1.000
_cell.angle_alpha   90.00
_cell.angle_beta   90.00
_cell.angle_gamma   90.00
#
_symmetry.space_group_name_H-M   'P 1'
#
loop_
_entity.id
_entity.type
_entity.pdbx_description
1 polymer ?
#
loop_
_entity_poly.entity_id
_entity_poly.type
_entity_poly.pdbx_seq_one_letter_code
_entity_poly.pdbx_strand_id
1 'polypeptide(L)'
;MRTAAAHLAVKSTIVAGTAAIAALFLGAGAAQAAPAEGTIAGANAAGAITGSYIVTLKDGVNGKALAARYGGTVDTELTTGFTAKLSEAAAKRLAADPTVAGVEQDRKVALAEGTQSAAEWGLDRLDQPALPLSGAYTYPNTAANVTAYILDTGVRLTHGEFAGRATSGYDFVDKDADAGDCQGHGTHVAGTIGGKTYGVAKAANLVSVRVLGCDGSGSYSGIIAGVDWVTKNAAKPAVVNMSLGGTTSAALDAAVKKSIAAGVTYAVAAGNENKDACNVSPARTAEAITVGATDSKDARASFSNYGACLDIFAPGVGILSSTKNSNTSTGKMSGTSMATPHVAGAIALYLSANPAATPAQVREAFVGGAVANKVTDPKGSANKLLNIGFIGGAPAPTTPAPTTPAPAPTTPTTPAPAACTTTNSYARPVADKTTIESKLTVACTGTASATSTVAVKLTHADRGDIALTLVAPDGTTYPLRKAVTGDNVANLSATYTVNLSAEARAGVWKLQVSDAYTGDTGTLNSWTLTL
;
A
#
# COMPACT_ATOMS: atom_id res chain seq x y z
N MET A 1 74.98 60.33 -19.19
CA MET A 1 74.88 61.77 -19.57
C MET A 1 73.96 61.82 -20.77
N ARG A 2 72.86 62.57 -20.86
CA ARG A 2 72.48 63.81 -20.19
C ARG A 2 70.97 64.04 -20.45
N THR A 3 70.28 64.46 -19.39
CA THR A 3 69.23 65.51 -19.32
C THR A 3 67.91 65.43 -20.10
N ALA A 4 66.87 65.73 -19.31
CA ALA A 4 65.46 65.92 -19.59
C ALA A 4 65.10 67.22 -20.34
N ALA A 5 63.87 67.27 -20.88
CA ALA A 5 62.99 68.44 -20.99
C ALA A 5 61.58 67.92 -21.37
N ALA A 6 60.44 68.20 -20.73
CA ALA A 6 59.84 69.36 -20.07
C ALA A 6 58.73 70.01 -20.92
N HIS A 7 57.53 70.04 -20.31
CA HIS A 7 56.38 70.97 -20.45
C HIS A 7 55.73 71.16 -21.83
N LEU A 8 54.49 70.69 -22.03
CA LEU A 8 53.16 71.19 -21.58
C LEU A 8 52.70 72.46 -22.31
N ALA A 9 51.67 72.32 -23.15
CA ALA A 9 50.83 73.41 -23.63
C ALA A 9 49.37 72.94 -23.72
N VAL A 10 48.47 73.69 -23.09
CA VAL A 10 47.01 73.50 -23.07
C VAL A 10 46.38 74.55 -23.98
N LYS A 11 45.36 74.16 -24.76
CA LYS A 11 44.18 74.99 -25.07
C LYS A 11 43.05 74.10 -25.63
N SER A 12 41.89 74.21 -24.98
CA SER A 12 40.63 73.49 -25.21
C SER A 12 39.91 73.93 -26.49
N THR A 13 38.94 73.12 -26.98
CA THR A 13 37.48 73.43 -27.06
C THR A 13 36.73 72.50 -28.06
N ILE A 14 35.90 71.58 -27.53
CA ILE A 14 34.48 71.18 -27.89
C ILE A 14 34.17 70.69 -29.34
N VAL A 15 33.32 69.69 -29.66
CA VAL A 15 32.47 68.62 -29.04
C VAL A 15 31.93 67.73 -30.19
N ALA A 16 31.63 66.45 -29.93
CA ALA A 16 30.48 65.63 -30.42
C ALA A 16 30.83 64.25 -31.04
N GLY A 17 30.29 63.19 -30.40
CA GLY A 17 29.81 61.98 -31.09
C GLY A 17 30.57 60.67 -30.89
N THR A 18 30.53 60.08 -29.70
CA THR A 18 30.99 58.70 -29.44
C THR A 18 29.90 57.67 -29.74
N ALA A 19 30.16 56.74 -30.67
CA ALA A 19 29.45 55.48 -30.79
C ALA A 19 30.24 54.38 -30.08
N ALA A 20 29.68 53.80 -29.03
CA ALA A 20 30.28 52.70 -28.27
C ALA A 20 29.76 51.35 -28.81
N ILE A 21 30.67 50.50 -29.27
CA ILE A 21 30.40 49.09 -29.59
C ILE A 21 30.61 48.29 -28.30
N ALA A 22 29.52 47.76 -27.74
CA ALA A 22 29.57 46.84 -26.60
C ALA A 22 29.79 45.40 -27.09
N ALA A 23 30.96 44.82 -26.79
CA ALA A 23 31.22 43.41 -26.97
C ALA A 23 30.56 42.62 -25.83
N LEU A 24 29.56 41.79 -26.16
CA LEU A 24 28.97 40.81 -25.24
C LEU A 24 29.91 39.62 -25.06
N PHE A 25 30.53 39.50 -23.89
CA PHE A 25 31.09 38.25 -23.40
C PHE A 25 29.95 37.37 -22.86
N LEU A 26 29.65 36.28 -23.56
CA LEU A 26 28.82 35.19 -23.02
C LEU A 26 29.65 34.44 -21.95
N GLY A 27 29.40 34.76 -20.68
CA GLY A 27 29.89 33.96 -19.57
C GLY A 27 29.17 32.62 -19.53
N ALA A 28 29.87 31.54 -19.89
CA ALA A 28 29.44 30.19 -19.57
C ALA A 28 29.54 30.01 -18.04
N GLY A 29 28.40 29.99 -17.35
CA GLY A 29 28.35 29.63 -15.94
C GLY A 29 28.83 28.19 -15.76
N ALA A 30 29.87 27.98 -14.93
CA ALA A 30 30.30 26.65 -14.56
C ALA A 30 29.15 25.93 -13.83
N ALA A 31 28.64 24.85 -14.41
CA ALA A 31 27.72 23.95 -13.73
C ALA A 31 28.43 23.37 -12.50
N GLN A 32 27.97 23.74 -11.29
CA GLN A 32 28.49 23.17 -10.06
C GLN A 32 28.16 21.67 -10.04
N ALA A 33 29.19 20.83 -9.97
CA ALA A 33 29.01 19.38 -9.87
C ALA A 33 28.16 19.05 -8.64
N ALA A 34 27.16 18.18 -8.82
CA ALA A 34 26.32 17.71 -7.71
C ALA A 34 27.21 17.04 -6.63
N PRO A 35 26.91 17.24 -5.34
CA PRO A 35 27.68 16.62 -4.27
C PRO A 35 27.62 15.09 -4.38
N ALA A 36 28.72 14.42 -4.05
CA ALA A 36 28.78 12.96 -4.06
C ALA A 36 27.77 12.35 -3.07
N GLU A 37 27.10 11.28 -3.51
CA GLU A 37 26.12 10.53 -2.73
C GLU A 37 26.51 9.04 -2.63
N GLY A 38 26.37 8.47 -1.44
CA GLY A 38 26.58 7.06 -1.15
C GLY A 38 25.25 6.32 -0.90
N THR A 39 25.34 5.00 -0.72
CA THR A 39 24.18 4.16 -0.45
C THR A 39 23.87 4.10 1.04
N ILE A 40 22.60 4.24 1.40
CA ILE A 40 22.12 3.99 2.76
C ILE A 40 21.70 2.51 2.84
N ALA A 41 22.36 1.75 3.71
CA ALA A 41 21.99 0.38 3.99
C ALA A 41 20.62 0.33 4.69
N GLY A 42 19.75 -0.61 4.28
CA GLY A 42 18.42 -0.75 4.86
C GLY A 42 17.49 0.46 4.64
N ALA A 43 17.78 1.33 3.65
CA ALA A 43 16.91 2.47 3.35
C ALA A 43 15.46 2.02 3.07
N ASN A 44 14.52 2.61 3.80
CA ASN A 44 13.09 2.27 3.75
C ASN A 44 12.78 0.79 4.03
N ALA A 45 13.67 0.08 4.74
CA ALA A 45 13.40 -1.27 5.19
C ALA A 45 12.27 -1.29 6.24
N ALA A 46 11.64 -2.45 6.43
CA ALA A 46 10.61 -2.62 7.44
C ALA A 46 11.13 -2.24 8.84
N GLY A 47 10.35 -1.43 9.57
CA GLY A 47 10.74 -0.90 10.89
C GLY A 47 11.69 0.30 10.85
N ALA A 48 12.04 0.83 9.67
CA ALA A 48 12.90 2.00 9.55
C ALA A 48 12.33 3.23 10.26
N ILE A 49 13.18 3.92 10.99
CA ILE A 49 12.87 5.15 11.72
C ILE A 49 13.20 6.32 10.80
N THR A 50 12.18 7.04 10.34
CA THR A 50 12.36 8.19 9.44
C THR A 50 13.27 9.24 10.07
N GLY A 51 14.30 9.64 9.33
CA GLY A 51 15.25 10.65 9.75
C GLY A 51 16.25 10.20 10.81
N SER A 52 16.29 8.91 11.18
CA SER A 52 17.28 8.34 12.09
C SER A 52 18.23 7.42 11.34
N TYR A 53 19.53 7.61 11.52
CA TYR A 53 20.58 6.86 10.83
C TYR A 53 21.67 6.45 11.81
N ILE A 54 22.17 5.23 11.62
CA ILE A 54 23.36 4.70 12.28
C ILE A 54 24.55 4.96 11.34
N VAL A 55 25.55 5.68 11.82
CA VAL A 55 26.75 6.06 11.07
C VAL A 55 27.95 5.35 11.68
N THR A 56 28.58 4.47 10.92
CA THR A 56 29.80 3.77 11.32
C THR A 56 31.02 4.56 10.80
N LEU A 57 31.99 4.81 11.68
CA LEU A 57 33.16 5.63 11.37
C LEU A 57 34.42 4.78 11.14
N LYS A 58 35.37 5.33 10.38
CA LYS A 58 36.76 4.86 10.38
C LYS A 58 37.50 5.45 11.58
N ASP A 59 38.59 4.83 12.01
CA ASP A 59 39.29 5.18 13.26
C ASP A 59 39.72 6.67 13.33
N GLY A 60 39.62 7.25 14.53
CA GLY A 60 40.13 8.60 14.83
C GLY A 60 39.23 9.78 14.42
N VAL A 61 37.97 9.54 14.05
CA VAL A 61 37.04 10.57 13.56
C VAL A 61 36.13 11.09 14.68
N ASN A 62 35.96 12.41 14.77
CA ASN A 62 35.01 13.04 15.70
C ASN A 62 33.59 13.06 15.10
N GLY A 63 32.71 12.20 15.61
CA GLY A 63 31.35 12.03 15.09
C GLY A 63 30.46 13.27 15.17
N LYS A 64 30.53 14.04 16.26
CA LYS A 64 29.73 15.27 16.42
C LYS A 64 30.08 16.35 15.41
N ALA A 65 31.37 16.61 15.21
CA ALA A 65 31.82 17.59 14.21
C ALA A 65 31.41 17.16 12.80
N LEU A 66 31.47 15.85 12.52
CA LEU A 66 31.07 15.29 11.24
C LEU A 66 29.55 15.42 11.02
N ALA A 67 28.70 15.01 11.96
CA ALA A 67 27.25 15.11 11.82
C ALA A 67 26.79 16.56 11.58
N ALA A 68 27.36 17.52 12.34
CA ALA A 68 27.04 18.94 12.19
C ALA A 68 27.39 19.49 10.80
N ARG A 69 28.49 19.04 10.18
CA ARG A 69 28.89 19.42 8.81
C ARG A 69 27.83 19.06 7.77
N TYR A 70 27.07 17.99 8.02
CA TYR A 70 26.00 17.52 7.14
C TYR A 70 24.62 18.02 7.55
N GLY A 71 24.53 18.89 8.56
CA GLY A 71 23.27 19.45 9.05
C GLY A 71 22.48 18.49 9.95
N GLY A 72 23.15 17.48 10.52
CA GLY A 72 22.55 16.55 11.46
C GLY A 72 23.00 16.78 12.90
N THR A 73 22.27 16.16 13.81
CA THR A 73 22.59 16.13 15.24
C THR A 73 22.87 14.69 15.68
N VAL A 74 23.97 14.48 16.40
CA VAL A 74 24.23 13.20 17.07
C VAL A 74 23.21 13.01 18.18
N ASP A 75 22.55 11.86 18.16
CA ASP A 75 21.60 11.45 19.21
C ASP A 75 22.34 10.58 20.26
N THR A 76 23.04 9.54 19.81
CA THR A 76 23.80 8.61 20.67
C THR A 76 25.19 8.33 20.10
N GLU A 77 26.23 8.38 20.94
CA GLU A 77 27.58 7.90 20.58
C GLU A 77 27.63 6.36 20.72
N LEU A 78 28.21 5.69 19.72
CA LEU A 78 28.37 4.23 19.67
C LEU A 78 29.86 3.88 19.70
N THR A 79 30.20 2.66 20.08
CA THR A 79 31.60 2.19 20.07
C THR A 79 32.24 2.22 18.68
N THR A 80 31.43 2.13 17.61
CA THR A 80 31.87 2.11 16.21
C THR A 80 31.46 3.36 15.42
N GLY A 81 30.88 4.37 16.08
CA GLY A 81 30.37 5.56 15.40
C GLY A 81 29.28 6.27 16.20
N PHE A 82 28.16 6.63 15.58
CA PHE A 82 27.06 7.33 16.26
C PHE A 82 25.71 7.11 15.58
N THR A 83 24.62 7.41 16.27
CA THR A 83 23.31 7.64 15.65
C THR A 83 23.09 9.13 15.42
N ALA A 84 22.48 9.49 14.30
CA ALA A 84 22.20 10.88 13.97
C ALA A 84 20.82 11.09 13.36
N LYS A 85 20.26 12.25 13.67
CA LYS A 85 19.09 12.77 12.99
C LYS A 85 19.51 13.58 11.77
N LEU A 86 19.12 13.12 10.59
CA LEU A 86 19.52 13.67 9.29
C LEU A 86 18.33 13.63 8.32
N SER A 87 18.35 14.47 7.29
CA SER A 87 17.52 14.22 6.10
C SER A 87 18.12 13.07 5.29
N GLU A 88 17.32 12.38 4.48
CA GLU A 88 17.83 11.31 3.60
C GLU A 88 18.93 11.84 2.65
N ALA A 89 18.75 13.03 2.10
CA ALA A 89 19.76 13.67 1.26
C ALA A 89 21.06 13.98 2.03
N ALA A 90 20.97 14.39 3.30
CA ALA A 90 22.14 14.56 4.14
C ALA A 90 22.82 13.22 4.48
N ALA A 91 22.03 12.18 4.75
CA ALA A 91 22.53 10.83 5.00
C ALA A 91 23.22 10.22 3.77
N LYS A 92 22.71 10.43 2.55
CA LYS A 92 23.37 10.02 1.30
C LYS A 92 24.71 10.73 1.10
N ARG A 93 24.76 12.05 1.32
CA ARG A 93 26.02 12.80 1.25
C ARG A 93 27.02 12.39 2.34
N LEU A 94 26.54 12.08 3.54
CA LEU A 94 27.36 11.57 4.63
C LEU A 94 27.90 10.17 4.32
N ALA A 95 27.10 9.31 3.67
CA ALA A 95 27.53 7.98 3.23
C ALA A 95 28.63 8.01 2.16
N ALA A 96 28.83 9.14 1.48
CA ALA A 96 29.93 9.35 0.54
C ALA A 96 31.19 9.96 1.19
N ASP A 97 31.16 10.35 2.47
CA ASP A 97 32.32 10.94 3.13
C ASP A 97 33.44 9.89 3.32
N PRO A 98 34.71 10.18 2.96
CA PRO A 98 35.80 9.21 3.03
C PRO A 98 36.11 8.73 4.45
N THR A 99 35.65 9.44 5.48
CA THR A 99 35.83 9.08 6.91
C THR A 99 34.71 8.18 7.44
N VAL A 100 33.62 8.00 6.68
CA VAL A 100 32.50 7.12 7.02
C VAL A 100 32.74 5.73 6.44
N ALA A 101 32.54 4.70 7.26
CA ALA A 101 32.59 3.30 6.85
C ALA A 101 31.24 2.81 6.31
N GLY A 102 30.14 3.35 6.83
CA GLY A 102 28.79 3.05 6.33
C GLY A 102 27.72 3.90 7.00
N VAL A 103 26.57 4.01 6.32
CA VAL A 103 25.35 4.60 6.87
C VAL A 103 24.22 3.59 6.71
N GLU A 104 23.60 3.21 7.82
CA GLU A 104 22.39 2.37 7.88
C GLU A 104 21.22 3.23 8.36
N GLN A 105 20.02 3.05 7.78
CA GLN A 105 18.83 3.66 8.36
C GLN A 105 18.46 2.90 9.64
N ASP A 106 18.32 3.63 10.75
CA ASP A 106 17.98 3.06 12.05
C ASP A 106 16.59 2.41 12.01
N ARG A 107 16.35 1.40 12.84
CA ARG A 107 15.13 0.58 12.80
C ARG A 107 14.70 0.09 14.17
N LYS A 108 13.39 -0.06 14.35
CA LYS A 108 12.83 -0.72 15.52
C LYS A 108 13.00 -2.23 15.42
N VAL A 109 13.32 -2.85 16.56
CA VAL A 109 13.28 -4.31 16.75
C VAL A 109 12.25 -4.59 17.85
N ALA A 110 11.38 -5.56 17.62
CA ALA A 110 10.39 -5.99 18.60
C ALA A 110 10.86 -7.26 19.33
N LEU A 111 10.40 -7.44 20.57
CA LEU A 111 10.51 -8.73 21.25
C LEU A 111 9.53 -9.70 20.58
N ALA A 112 10.03 -10.83 20.09
CA ALA A 112 9.17 -11.92 19.63
C ALA A 112 8.49 -12.59 20.83
N GLU A 113 7.21 -12.94 20.69
CA GLU A 113 6.44 -13.66 21.71
C GLU A 113 6.92 -15.11 21.83
N GLY A 114 7.31 -15.71 20.72
CA GLY A 114 7.85 -17.07 20.71
C GLY A 114 8.46 -17.45 19.38
N THR A 115 9.19 -18.57 19.39
CA THR A 115 9.72 -19.22 18.19
C THR A 115 9.36 -20.70 18.23
N GLN A 116 8.70 -21.17 17.19
CA GLN A 116 8.50 -22.60 16.95
C GLN A 116 9.69 -23.13 16.18
N SER A 117 10.43 -24.07 16.76
CA SER A 117 11.41 -24.88 16.03
C SER A 117 10.73 -25.97 15.21
N ALA A 118 11.41 -26.45 14.16
CA ALA A 118 10.88 -27.43 13.21
C ALA A 118 9.52 -26.98 12.63
N ALA A 119 9.42 -25.70 12.28
CA ALA A 119 8.23 -25.14 11.67
C ALA A 119 8.04 -25.71 10.25
N GLU A 120 6.78 -25.89 9.84
CA GLU A 120 6.47 -26.19 8.45
C GLU A 120 6.91 -25.03 7.56
N TRP A 121 7.36 -25.35 6.35
CA TRP A 121 7.98 -24.38 5.44
C TRP A 121 7.12 -23.13 5.19
N GLY A 122 5.79 -23.31 5.18
CA GLY A 122 4.84 -22.22 4.95
C GLY A 122 4.81 -21.20 6.08
N LEU A 123 5.10 -21.62 7.32
CA LEU A 123 5.26 -20.72 8.47
C LEU A 123 6.64 -20.08 8.48
N ASP A 124 7.69 -20.89 8.34
CA ASP A 124 9.11 -20.47 8.29
C ASP A 124 9.40 -19.48 7.16
N ARG A 125 8.63 -19.53 6.07
CA ARG A 125 8.76 -18.53 5.02
C ARG A 125 8.29 -17.13 5.43
N LEU A 126 7.38 -17.00 6.40
CA LEU A 126 6.69 -15.74 6.68
C LEU A 126 7.54 -14.74 7.45
N ASP A 127 8.55 -15.15 8.20
CA ASP A 127 9.32 -14.29 9.09
C ASP A 127 10.73 -13.98 8.57
N GLN A 128 11.07 -14.43 7.36
CA GLN A 128 12.37 -14.18 6.74
C GLN A 128 12.29 -13.46 5.37
N PRO A 129 13.30 -12.63 5.04
CA PRO A 129 13.32 -11.87 3.79
C PRO A 129 13.81 -12.68 2.58
N ALA A 130 14.51 -13.80 2.77
CA ALA A 130 15.09 -14.57 1.68
C ALA A 130 15.30 -16.03 2.09
N LEU A 131 15.31 -16.94 1.10
CA LEU A 131 15.77 -18.32 1.25
C LEU A 131 17.30 -18.37 1.52
N PRO A 132 17.84 -19.46 2.10
CA PRO A 132 17.16 -20.70 2.51
C PRO A 132 16.32 -20.53 3.78
N LEU A 133 15.35 -21.44 3.96
CA LEU A 133 14.50 -21.52 5.15
C LEU A 133 15.29 -21.90 6.40
N SER A 134 14.90 -21.37 7.56
CA SER A 134 15.64 -21.52 8.82
C SER A 134 15.24 -22.76 9.63
N GLY A 135 14.11 -23.37 9.30
CA GLY A 135 13.46 -24.43 10.06
C GLY A 135 12.67 -23.91 11.27
N ALA A 136 12.46 -22.60 11.40
CA ALA A 136 11.83 -21.99 12.56
C ALA A 136 10.80 -20.92 12.17
N TYR A 137 9.82 -20.67 13.03
CA TYR A 137 8.84 -19.61 12.85
C TYR A 137 8.76 -18.76 14.12
N THR A 138 9.24 -17.53 14.02
CA THR A 138 9.22 -16.51 15.06
C THR A 138 8.04 -15.57 14.83
N TYR A 139 7.15 -15.47 15.83
CA TYR A 139 5.94 -14.66 15.75
C TYR A 139 5.92 -13.57 16.82
N PRO A 140 5.39 -12.37 16.50
CA PRO A 140 5.44 -11.20 17.38
C PRO A 140 4.39 -11.24 18.50
N ASN A 141 3.32 -12.02 18.34
CA ASN A 141 2.26 -12.26 19.32
C ASN A 141 1.45 -13.50 18.90
N THR A 142 0.44 -13.90 19.67
CA THR A 142 -0.41 -15.05 19.35
C THR A 142 -1.82 -14.69 18.86
N ALA A 143 -2.18 -13.41 18.85
CA ALA A 143 -3.50 -12.89 18.45
C ALA A 143 -4.73 -13.37 19.24
N ALA A 144 -4.59 -13.66 20.54
CA ALA A 144 -5.69 -14.11 21.40
C ALA A 144 -6.91 -13.17 21.46
N ASN A 145 -6.73 -11.88 21.14
CA ASN A 145 -7.75 -10.84 21.13
C ASN A 145 -8.39 -10.59 19.74
N VAL A 146 -8.10 -11.42 18.74
CA VAL A 146 -8.64 -11.25 17.37
C VAL A 146 -9.54 -12.43 16.99
N THR A 147 -10.60 -12.13 16.25
CA THR A 147 -11.52 -13.15 15.70
C THR A 147 -11.30 -13.31 14.20
N ALA A 148 -10.97 -14.51 13.76
CA ALA A 148 -10.93 -14.89 12.36
C ALA A 148 -12.20 -15.65 11.98
N TYR A 149 -12.92 -15.12 10.99
CA TYR A 149 -14.11 -15.73 10.41
C TYR A 149 -13.74 -16.53 9.17
N ILE A 150 -14.18 -17.79 9.11
CA ILE A 150 -13.89 -18.73 8.03
C ILE A 150 -15.17 -18.93 7.23
N LEU A 151 -15.28 -18.24 6.08
CA LEU A 151 -16.39 -18.42 5.14
C LEU A 151 -16.04 -19.55 4.18
N ASP A 152 -16.49 -20.76 4.47
CA ASP A 152 -16.00 -21.97 3.79
C ASP A 152 -17.01 -23.16 3.91
N THR A 153 -16.53 -24.40 3.85
CA THR A 153 -17.28 -25.66 3.98
C THR A 153 -17.68 -26.01 5.41
N GLY A 154 -17.41 -25.11 6.37
CA GLY A 154 -17.51 -25.34 7.81
C GLY A 154 -16.16 -25.67 8.45
N VAL A 155 -16.11 -25.80 9.78
CA VAL A 155 -14.88 -26.14 10.53
C VAL A 155 -15.18 -27.28 11.49
N ARG A 156 -14.30 -28.29 11.57
CA ARG A 156 -14.34 -29.29 12.63
C ARG A 156 -13.92 -28.65 13.96
N LEU A 157 -14.86 -28.05 14.66
CA LEU A 157 -14.62 -27.25 15.87
C LEU A 157 -13.88 -28.00 16.98
N THR A 158 -14.08 -29.32 17.04
CA THR A 158 -13.47 -30.21 18.04
C THR A 158 -12.03 -30.62 17.73
N HIS A 159 -11.44 -30.15 16.62
CA HIS A 159 -10.06 -30.48 16.27
C HIS A 159 -9.08 -29.95 17.33
N GLY A 160 -8.12 -30.78 17.74
CA GLY A 160 -7.17 -30.49 18.82
C GLY A 160 -6.19 -29.35 18.52
N GLU A 161 -6.10 -28.92 17.27
CA GLU A 161 -5.35 -27.72 16.85
C GLU A 161 -6.01 -26.42 17.35
N PHE A 162 -7.33 -26.41 17.50
CA PHE A 162 -8.07 -25.21 17.90
C PHE A 162 -8.15 -25.04 19.42
N ALA A 163 -7.90 -26.10 20.19
CA ALA A 163 -7.89 -26.06 21.66
C ALA A 163 -9.14 -25.39 22.26
N GLY A 164 -10.31 -25.63 21.65
CA GLY A 164 -11.59 -25.06 22.09
C GLY A 164 -11.88 -23.63 21.61
N ARG A 165 -10.98 -23.00 20.84
CA ARG A 165 -11.15 -21.63 20.31
C ARG A 165 -11.99 -21.53 19.04
N ALA A 166 -12.36 -22.67 18.44
CA ALA A 166 -13.21 -22.72 17.26
C ALA A 166 -14.69 -22.86 17.66
N THR A 167 -15.53 -21.96 17.16
CA THR A 167 -16.97 -21.93 17.43
C THR A 167 -17.80 -21.85 16.14
N SER A 168 -19.07 -22.26 16.22
CA SER A 168 -20.03 -22.06 15.13
C SER A 168 -20.53 -20.62 15.11
N GLY A 169 -20.55 -20.04 13.91
CA GLY A 169 -21.30 -18.82 13.62
C GLY A 169 -22.69 -19.16 13.09
N TYR A 170 -22.79 -19.47 11.80
CA TYR A 170 -24.04 -19.89 11.15
C TYR A 170 -23.76 -20.72 9.90
N ASP A 171 -24.66 -21.63 9.58
CA ASP A 171 -24.65 -22.45 8.38
C ASP A 171 -25.71 -21.95 7.38
N PHE A 172 -25.26 -21.40 6.25
CA PHE A 172 -26.13 -20.90 5.18
C PHE A 172 -26.50 -21.96 4.14
N VAL A 173 -25.91 -23.15 4.22
CA VAL A 173 -26.24 -24.31 3.38
C VAL A 173 -27.45 -25.02 3.97
N ASP A 174 -27.35 -25.42 5.24
CA ASP A 174 -28.38 -26.18 5.95
C ASP A 174 -29.34 -25.28 6.77
N LYS A 175 -29.00 -23.98 6.89
CA LYS A 175 -29.81 -22.92 7.53
C LYS A 175 -30.02 -23.11 9.03
N ASP A 176 -28.96 -23.47 9.74
CA ASP A 176 -28.95 -23.64 11.18
C ASP A 176 -27.70 -23.01 11.84
N ALA A 177 -27.55 -23.21 13.14
CA ALA A 177 -26.44 -22.66 13.92
C ALA A 177 -25.21 -23.58 13.97
N ASP A 178 -25.20 -24.71 13.24
CA ASP A 178 -24.11 -25.67 13.23
C ASP A 178 -23.27 -25.56 11.95
N ALA A 179 -22.27 -24.68 11.97
CA ALA A 179 -21.33 -24.51 10.87
C ALA A 179 -20.21 -25.57 10.86
N GLY A 180 -20.54 -26.83 11.17
CA GLY A 180 -19.62 -27.95 11.18
C GLY A 180 -19.09 -28.31 9.78
N ASP A 181 -17.84 -28.79 9.71
CA ASP A 181 -17.24 -29.16 8.42
C ASP A 181 -17.66 -30.55 7.96
N CYS A 182 -18.22 -30.64 6.75
CA CYS A 182 -18.50 -31.91 6.10
C CYS A 182 -17.59 -32.22 4.90
N GLN A 183 -16.77 -31.26 4.45
CA GLN A 183 -15.91 -31.41 3.28
C GLN A 183 -14.43 -31.55 3.67
N GLY A 184 -13.91 -30.66 4.51
CA GLY A 184 -12.52 -30.66 5.01
C GLY A 184 -11.70 -29.42 4.69
N HIS A 185 -12.09 -28.65 3.67
CA HIS A 185 -11.38 -27.47 3.21
C HIS A 185 -11.39 -26.37 4.27
N GLY A 186 -12.55 -26.07 4.86
CA GLY A 186 -12.69 -25.06 5.91
C GLY A 186 -11.87 -25.40 7.17
N THR A 187 -11.82 -26.68 7.57
CA THR A 187 -10.94 -27.12 8.68
C THR A 187 -9.46 -26.91 8.36
N HIS A 188 -9.04 -27.09 7.10
CA HIS A 188 -7.64 -26.92 6.69
C HIS A 188 -7.21 -25.45 6.72
N VAL A 189 -8.03 -24.56 6.16
CA VAL A 189 -7.74 -23.13 6.19
C VAL A 189 -7.82 -22.57 7.61
N ALA A 190 -8.77 -23.01 8.44
CA ALA A 190 -8.85 -22.62 9.84
C ALA A 190 -7.59 -23.03 10.63
N GLY A 191 -7.05 -24.23 10.37
CA GLY A 191 -5.78 -24.69 10.97
C GLY A 191 -4.59 -23.83 10.58
N THR A 192 -4.54 -23.39 9.32
CA THR A 192 -3.46 -22.51 8.81
C THR A 192 -3.55 -21.10 9.41
N ILE A 193 -4.77 -20.61 9.69
CA ILE A 193 -4.96 -19.32 10.37
C ILE A 193 -4.54 -19.42 11.84
N GLY A 194 -5.16 -20.35 12.59
CA GLY A 194 -5.17 -20.30 14.05
C GLY A 194 -4.95 -21.63 14.77
N GLY A 195 -4.44 -22.67 14.10
CA GLY A 195 -4.00 -23.88 14.76
C GLY A 195 -2.82 -23.64 15.70
N LYS A 196 -2.77 -24.34 16.84
CA LYS A 196 -1.65 -24.20 17.80
C LYS A 196 -0.30 -24.57 17.17
N THR A 197 -0.28 -25.57 16.28
CA THR A 197 0.93 -26.10 15.65
C THR A 197 1.12 -25.49 14.26
N TYR A 198 0.09 -25.54 13.42
CA TYR A 198 0.16 -25.15 12.01
C TYR A 198 -0.29 -23.71 11.73
N GLY A 199 -0.83 -23.02 12.73
CA GLY A 199 -1.38 -21.69 12.57
C GLY A 199 -0.32 -20.59 12.60
N VAL A 200 -0.54 -19.58 11.76
CA VAL A 200 0.21 -18.31 11.77
C VAL A 200 -0.10 -17.53 13.06
N ALA A 201 -1.39 -17.42 13.43
CA ALA A 201 -1.89 -16.72 14.61
C ALA A 201 -2.39 -17.70 15.68
N LYS A 202 -1.44 -18.26 16.44
CA LYS A 202 -1.61 -19.48 17.24
C LYS A 202 -2.72 -19.46 18.30
N ALA A 203 -3.18 -18.30 18.74
CA ALA A 203 -4.25 -18.15 19.73
C ALA A 203 -5.48 -17.38 19.22
N ALA A 204 -5.58 -17.05 17.93
CA ALA A 204 -6.75 -16.37 17.37
C ALA A 204 -8.05 -17.16 17.62
N ASN A 205 -9.15 -16.45 17.86
CA ASN A 205 -10.48 -17.06 17.95
C ASN A 205 -10.97 -17.38 16.53
N LEU A 206 -11.58 -18.55 16.33
CA LEU A 206 -11.99 -19.02 15.01
C LEU A 206 -13.50 -19.18 14.97
N VAL A 207 -14.18 -18.48 14.05
CA VAL A 207 -15.63 -18.59 13.88
C VAL A 207 -15.94 -19.18 12.51
N SER A 208 -16.56 -20.35 12.51
CA SER A 208 -16.99 -21.01 11.28
C SER A 208 -18.26 -20.38 10.73
N VAL A 209 -18.26 -20.01 9.45
CA VAL A 209 -19.44 -19.56 8.71
C VAL A 209 -19.56 -20.43 7.46
N ARG A 210 -20.45 -21.41 7.51
CA ARG A 210 -20.55 -22.40 6.43
C ARG A 210 -21.40 -21.83 5.29
N VAL A 211 -20.76 -21.65 4.14
CA VAL A 211 -21.39 -21.12 2.91
C VAL A 211 -21.20 -22.06 1.71
N LEU A 212 -20.39 -23.11 1.87
CA LEU A 212 -20.16 -24.17 0.90
C LEU A 212 -20.63 -25.52 1.47
N GLY A 213 -21.25 -26.33 0.62
CA GLY A 213 -21.73 -27.66 0.95
C GLY A 213 -20.61 -28.72 0.99
N CYS A 214 -21.02 -29.96 1.20
CA CYS A 214 -20.08 -31.10 1.30
C CYS A 214 -19.42 -31.47 -0.03
N ASP A 215 -19.94 -30.95 -1.14
CA ASP A 215 -19.35 -31.00 -2.48
C ASP A 215 -18.33 -29.86 -2.72
N GLY A 216 -18.11 -28.99 -1.74
CA GLY A 216 -17.21 -27.84 -1.84
C GLY A 216 -17.80 -26.67 -2.63
N SER A 217 -19.10 -26.68 -2.91
CA SER A 217 -19.76 -25.65 -3.74
C SER A 217 -20.84 -24.91 -2.96
N GLY A 218 -21.14 -23.68 -3.38
CA GLY A 218 -22.18 -22.85 -2.77
C GLY A 218 -22.72 -21.81 -3.74
N SER A 219 -23.89 -21.27 -3.42
CA SER A 219 -24.50 -20.21 -4.23
C SER A 219 -23.95 -18.84 -3.85
N TYR A 220 -23.88 -17.90 -4.81
CA TYR A 220 -23.51 -16.51 -4.48
C TYR A 220 -24.45 -15.89 -3.45
N SER A 221 -25.74 -16.23 -3.46
CA SER A 221 -26.68 -15.75 -2.45
C SER A 221 -26.34 -16.27 -1.05
N GLY A 222 -25.95 -17.54 -0.90
CA GLY A 222 -25.47 -18.10 0.36
C GLY A 222 -24.17 -17.46 0.84
N ILE A 223 -23.21 -17.24 -0.07
CA ILE A 223 -21.94 -16.57 0.24
C ILE A 223 -22.19 -15.11 0.67
N ILE A 224 -23.03 -14.36 -0.06
CA ILE A 224 -23.40 -12.98 0.28
C ILE A 224 -24.09 -12.94 1.65
N ALA A 225 -25.00 -13.88 1.93
CA ALA A 225 -25.66 -13.96 3.24
C ALA A 225 -24.65 -14.21 4.37
N GLY A 226 -23.64 -15.05 4.15
CA GLY A 226 -22.53 -15.23 5.08
C GLY A 226 -21.71 -13.95 5.31
N VAL A 227 -21.41 -13.21 4.24
CA VAL A 227 -20.72 -11.91 4.33
C VAL A 227 -21.56 -10.89 5.11
N ASP A 228 -22.86 -10.79 4.84
CA ASP A 228 -23.76 -9.90 5.58
C ASP A 228 -23.87 -10.31 7.06
N TRP A 229 -23.89 -11.60 7.36
CA TRP A 229 -23.91 -12.10 8.73
C TRP A 229 -22.63 -11.73 9.49
N VAL A 230 -21.45 -11.89 8.89
CA VAL A 230 -20.20 -11.43 9.53
C VAL A 230 -20.24 -9.92 9.72
N THR A 231 -20.68 -9.17 8.71
CA THR A 231 -20.79 -7.70 8.80
C THR A 231 -21.62 -7.26 10.00
N LYS A 232 -22.70 -8.00 10.33
CA LYS A 232 -23.58 -7.70 11.45
C LYS A 232 -23.06 -8.23 12.80
N ASN A 233 -22.37 -9.36 12.83
CA ASN A 233 -22.07 -10.11 14.05
C ASN A 233 -20.56 -10.16 14.40
N ALA A 234 -19.70 -9.50 13.63
CA ALA A 234 -18.25 -9.55 13.83
C ALA A 234 -17.83 -9.03 15.22
N ALA A 235 -17.17 -9.90 16.01
CA ALA A 235 -16.44 -9.51 17.20
C ALA A 235 -15.07 -8.95 16.78
N LYS A 236 -14.93 -7.62 16.84
CA LYS A 236 -13.73 -6.91 16.40
C LYS A 236 -12.64 -6.85 17.49
N PRO A 237 -11.34 -6.81 17.13
CA PRO A 237 -10.79 -6.81 15.77
C PRO A 237 -11.06 -8.12 15.03
N ALA A 238 -11.37 -8.01 13.74
CA ALA A 238 -11.82 -9.15 12.95
C ALA A 238 -11.17 -9.21 11.57
N VAL A 239 -10.88 -10.43 11.14
CA VAL A 239 -10.46 -10.76 9.78
C VAL A 239 -11.33 -11.87 9.21
N VAL A 240 -11.64 -11.81 7.93
CA VAL A 240 -12.31 -12.86 7.18
C VAL A 240 -11.33 -13.53 6.25
N ASN A 241 -11.27 -14.86 6.32
CA ASN A 241 -10.68 -15.69 5.28
C ASN A 241 -11.79 -16.19 4.36
N MET A 242 -11.67 -15.88 3.07
CA MET A 242 -12.58 -16.37 2.05
C MET A 242 -11.78 -17.04 0.94
N SER A 243 -11.48 -18.31 1.19
CA SER A 243 -10.71 -19.20 0.31
C SER A 243 -11.59 -19.85 -0.76
N LEU A 244 -12.45 -19.04 -1.39
CA LEU A 244 -13.42 -19.45 -2.39
C LEU A 244 -13.46 -18.43 -3.53
N GLY A 245 -14.07 -18.81 -4.64
CA GLY A 245 -14.24 -17.92 -5.77
C GLY A 245 -15.05 -18.56 -6.89
N GLY A 246 -15.33 -17.77 -7.92
CA GLY A 246 -16.02 -18.23 -9.12
C GLY A 246 -15.97 -17.19 -10.22
N THR A 247 -16.93 -17.22 -11.13
CA THR A 247 -17.11 -16.16 -12.14
C THR A 247 -17.37 -14.79 -11.50
N THR A 248 -17.33 -13.73 -12.29
CA THR A 248 -17.53 -12.37 -11.76
C THR A 248 -18.94 -12.19 -11.22
N SER A 249 -19.07 -11.58 -10.03
CA SER A 249 -20.34 -11.27 -9.40
C SER A 249 -20.27 -9.90 -8.72
N ALA A 250 -20.84 -8.87 -9.35
CA ALA A 250 -20.87 -7.52 -8.79
C ALA A 250 -21.59 -7.45 -7.43
N ALA A 251 -22.59 -8.32 -7.21
CA ALA A 251 -23.30 -8.39 -5.94
C ALA A 251 -22.40 -8.92 -4.81
N LEU A 252 -21.59 -9.94 -5.10
CA LEU A 252 -20.62 -10.45 -4.13
C LEU A 252 -19.55 -9.40 -3.82
N ASP A 253 -18.97 -8.78 -4.84
CA ASP A 253 -17.96 -7.73 -4.66
C ASP A 253 -18.50 -6.57 -3.81
N ALA A 254 -19.75 -6.15 -4.07
CA ALA A 254 -20.41 -5.08 -3.30
C ALA A 254 -20.64 -5.48 -1.84
N ALA A 255 -21.03 -6.73 -1.57
CA ALA A 255 -21.21 -7.23 -0.21
C ALA A 255 -19.88 -7.25 0.56
N VAL A 256 -18.81 -7.74 -0.07
CA VAL A 256 -17.46 -7.76 0.52
C VAL A 256 -16.98 -6.34 0.80
N LYS A 257 -17.09 -5.44 -0.19
CA LYS A 257 -16.75 -4.02 -0.04
C LYS A 257 -17.52 -3.36 1.11
N LYS A 258 -18.81 -3.64 1.25
CA LYS A 258 -19.64 -3.13 2.35
C LYS A 258 -19.17 -3.66 3.71
N SER A 259 -18.81 -4.93 3.80
CA SER A 259 -18.26 -5.53 5.03
C SER A 259 -16.93 -4.89 5.42
N ILE A 260 -16.07 -4.62 4.44
CA ILE A 260 -14.81 -3.92 4.64
C ILE A 260 -15.04 -2.48 5.10
N ALA A 261 -15.98 -1.77 4.50
CA ALA A 261 -16.38 -0.43 4.95
C ALA A 261 -16.96 -0.43 6.37
N ALA A 262 -17.54 -1.54 6.82
CA ALA A 262 -17.98 -1.74 8.19
C ALA A 262 -16.84 -2.07 9.17
N GLY A 263 -15.58 -2.14 8.70
CA GLY A 263 -14.38 -2.30 9.53
C GLY A 263 -13.91 -3.74 9.73
N VAL A 264 -14.30 -4.67 8.85
CA VAL A 264 -13.80 -6.06 8.85
C VAL A 264 -12.78 -6.23 7.74
N THR A 265 -11.59 -6.75 8.03
CA THR A 265 -10.58 -6.95 6.97
C THR A 265 -10.80 -8.28 6.26
N TYR A 266 -10.60 -8.34 4.94
CA TYR A 266 -10.80 -9.54 4.14
C TYR A 266 -9.52 -9.97 3.43
N ALA A 267 -9.15 -11.24 3.59
CA ALA A 267 -8.22 -11.94 2.71
C ALA A 267 -9.02 -12.86 1.78
N VAL A 268 -8.80 -12.73 0.48
CA VAL A 268 -9.53 -13.48 -0.56
C VAL A 268 -8.56 -14.23 -1.48
N ALA A 269 -8.94 -15.43 -1.89
CA ALA A 269 -8.14 -16.22 -2.84
C ALA A 269 -8.18 -15.61 -4.24
N ALA A 270 -7.01 -15.57 -4.93
CA ALA A 270 -6.95 -15.11 -6.32
C ALA A 270 -7.61 -16.08 -7.31
N GLY A 271 -7.69 -17.37 -6.98
CA GLY A 271 -8.22 -18.45 -7.83
C GLY A 271 -7.12 -19.33 -8.44
N ASN A 272 -7.51 -20.50 -8.97
CA ASN A 272 -6.59 -21.60 -9.29
C ASN A 272 -6.60 -22.00 -10.77
N GLU A 273 -6.90 -21.07 -11.68
CA GLU A 273 -7.10 -21.35 -13.11
C GLU A 273 -6.01 -20.79 -14.00
N ASN A 274 -4.92 -20.25 -13.44
CA ASN A 274 -3.84 -19.57 -14.16
C ASN A 274 -4.37 -18.52 -15.16
N LYS A 275 -5.29 -17.67 -14.70
CA LYS A 275 -5.86 -16.54 -15.45
C LYS A 275 -5.76 -15.24 -14.66
N ASP A 276 -6.22 -14.16 -15.27
CA ASP A 276 -6.29 -12.85 -14.60
C ASP A 276 -7.30 -12.86 -13.44
N ALA A 277 -6.84 -12.54 -12.24
CA ALA A 277 -7.63 -12.46 -11.00
C ALA A 277 -8.71 -11.36 -11.08
N CYS A 278 -8.54 -10.36 -11.94
CA CYS A 278 -9.57 -9.35 -12.19
C CYS A 278 -10.85 -9.93 -12.83
N ASN A 279 -10.78 -11.14 -13.39
CA ASN A 279 -11.91 -11.81 -14.04
C ASN A 279 -12.66 -12.79 -13.11
N VAL A 280 -12.39 -12.77 -11.81
CA VAL A 280 -13.08 -13.63 -10.82
C VAL A 280 -13.47 -12.84 -9.58
N SER A 281 -14.56 -13.27 -8.95
CA SER A 281 -15.03 -12.71 -7.68
C SER A 281 -14.86 -13.74 -6.57
N PRO A 282 -14.50 -13.30 -5.34
CA PRO A 282 -14.34 -11.91 -4.91
C PRO A 282 -12.94 -11.29 -5.17
N ALA A 283 -12.02 -12.00 -5.82
CA ALA A 283 -10.62 -11.57 -6.01
C ALA A 283 -10.43 -10.18 -6.66
N ARG A 284 -11.38 -9.74 -7.49
CA ARG A 284 -11.35 -8.40 -8.11
C ARG A 284 -11.81 -7.26 -7.21
N THR A 285 -12.18 -7.53 -5.95
CA THR A 285 -12.60 -6.50 -4.98
C THR A 285 -11.38 -5.75 -4.46
N ALA A 286 -11.15 -4.53 -4.96
CA ALA A 286 -9.95 -3.76 -4.69
C ALA A 286 -9.72 -3.42 -3.20
N GLU A 287 -10.77 -3.34 -2.40
CA GLU A 287 -10.69 -3.08 -0.96
C GLU A 287 -10.22 -4.31 -0.15
N ALA A 288 -10.34 -5.52 -0.70
CA ALA A 288 -9.85 -6.74 -0.06
C ALA A 288 -8.33 -6.90 -0.28
N ILE A 289 -7.72 -7.89 0.38
CA ILE A 289 -6.36 -8.33 0.10
C ILE A 289 -6.44 -9.63 -0.70
N THR A 290 -6.14 -9.57 -1.98
CA THR A 290 -6.20 -10.71 -2.91
C THR A 290 -4.88 -11.47 -2.93
N VAL A 291 -4.96 -12.77 -2.66
CA VAL A 291 -3.81 -13.61 -2.34
C VAL A 291 -3.51 -14.64 -3.41
N GLY A 292 -2.31 -14.57 -3.98
CA GLY A 292 -1.73 -15.57 -4.86
C GLY A 292 -0.97 -16.67 -4.12
N ALA A 293 -0.74 -17.80 -4.79
CA ALA A 293 -0.01 -18.93 -4.22
C ALA A 293 1.43 -19.00 -4.74
N THR A 294 2.35 -19.33 -3.84
CA THR A 294 3.75 -19.67 -4.14
C THR A 294 4.10 -21.06 -3.62
N ASP A 295 5.13 -21.67 -4.20
CA ASP A 295 5.79 -22.86 -3.65
C ASP A 295 6.96 -22.49 -2.72
N SER A 296 7.62 -23.52 -2.18
CA SER A 296 8.73 -23.36 -1.23
C SER A 296 10.01 -22.77 -1.83
N LYS A 297 10.04 -22.48 -3.14
CA LYS A 297 11.16 -21.87 -3.85
C LYS A 297 10.86 -20.44 -4.27
N ASP A 298 9.82 -19.83 -3.70
CA ASP A 298 9.30 -18.52 -4.10
C ASP A 298 8.88 -18.48 -5.59
N ALA A 299 8.46 -19.60 -6.18
CA ALA A 299 7.86 -19.60 -7.50
C ALA A 299 6.35 -19.43 -7.40
N ARG A 300 5.76 -18.60 -8.26
CA ARG A 300 4.30 -18.57 -8.40
C ARG A 300 3.82 -19.97 -8.74
N ALA A 301 2.85 -20.48 -7.98
CA ALA A 301 2.27 -21.78 -8.28
C ALA A 301 1.64 -21.75 -9.68
N SER A 302 1.86 -22.78 -10.49
CA SER A 302 1.44 -22.79 -11.90
C SER A 302 -0.07 -22.59 -12.10
N PHE A 303 -0.87 -23.00 -11.11
CA PHE A 303 -2.32 -22.81 -11.08
C PHE A 303 -2.75 -21.41 -10.60
N SER A 304 -1.91 -20.66 -9.88
CA SER A 304 -2.32 -19.41 -9.26
C SER A 304 -2.76 -18.40 -10.33
N ASN A 305 -3.93 -17.80 -10.14
CA ASN A 305 -4.28 -16.59 -10.87
C ASN A 305 -3.29 -15.45 -10.57
N TYR A 306 -3.30 -14.44 -11.42
CA TYR A 306 -2.31 -13.36 -11.47
C TYR A 306 -2.93 -12.06 -11.97
N GLY A 307 -2.14 -11.00 -12.13
CA GLY A 307 -2.56 -9.73 -12.72
C GLY A 307 -2.74 -8.63 -11.70
N ALA A 308 -3.24 -7.48 -12.17
CA ALA A 308 -3.26 -6.24 -11.39
C ALA A 308 -4.15 -6.27 -10.14
N CYS A 309 -5.11 -7.20 -10.07
CA CYS A 309 -5.98 -7.38 -8.91
C CYS A 309 -5.37 -8.28 -7.82
N LEU A 310 -4.16 -8.81 -8.00
CA LEU A 310 -3.44 -9.59 -7.00
C LEU A 310 -2.49 -8.68 -6.21
N ASP A 311 -2.71 -8.59 -4.90
CA ASP A 311 -1.96 -7.69 -4.02
C ASP A 311 -0.69 -8.32 -3.47
N ILE A 312 -0.77 -9.60 -3.08
CA ILE A 312 0.30 -10.30 -2.36
C ILE A 312 0.28 -11.80 -2.66
N PHE A 313 1.46 -12.41 -2.67
CA PHE A 313 1.64 -13.85 -2.71
C PHE A 313 1.92 -14.40 -1.31
N ALA A 314 1.50 -15.63 -1.06
CA ALA A 314 1.82 -16.36 0.16
C ALA A 314 2.03 -17.86 -0.12
N PRO A 315 2.59 -18.63 0.84
CA PRO A 315 2.76 -20.08 0.73
C PRO A 315 1.45 -20.80 0.42
N GLY A 316 1.38 -21.52 -0.70
CA GLY A 316 0.14 -22.16 -1.16
C GLY A 316 0.30 -23.55 -1.79
N VAL A 317 1.50 -24.15 -1.80
CA VAL A 317 1.73 -25.48 -2.39
C VAL A 317 2.20 -26.48 -1.34
N GLY A 318 1.42 -27.53 -1.11
CA GLY A 318 1.79 -28.59 -0.16
C GLY A 318 1.80 -28.11 1.30
N ILE A 319 0.81 -27.29 1.66
CA ILE A 319 0.65 -26.73 3.00
C ILE A 319 0.03 -27.78 3.92
N LEU A 320 0.75 -28.15 4.98
CA LEU A 320 0.28 -29.07 6.01
C LEU A 320 -0.59 -28.32 7.03
N SER A 321 -1.80 -28.83 7.29
CA SER A 321 -2.71 -28.29 8.30
C SER A 321 -3.67 -29.36 8.82
N SER A 322 -4.57 -29.00 9.74
CA SER A 322 -5.66 -29.84 10.22
C SER A 322 -6.61 -30.27 9.11
N THR A 323 -7.25 -31.42 9.27
CA THR A 323 -8.30 -31.91 8.36
C THR A 323 -9.51 -32.37 9.17
N LYS A 324 -10.66 -32.49 8.52
CA LYS A 324 -11.90 -32.87 9.21
C LYS A 324 -11.98 -34.34 9.65
N ASN A 325 -11.01 -35.21 9.33
CA ASN A 325 -11.19 -36.67 9.40
C ASN A 325 -11.19 -37.20 10.84
N SER A 326 -10.35 -36.65 11.73
CA SER A 326 -10.32 -36.91 13.18
C SER A 326 -9.99 -35.61 13.94
N ASN A 327 -10.01 -35.62 15.28
CA ASN A 327 -9.58 -34.46 16.07
C ASN A 327 -8.06 -34.23 16.05
N THR A 328 -7.30 -35.10 15.36
CA THR A 328 -5.85 -35.07 15.29
C THR A 328 -5.32 -35.19 13.86
N SER A 329 -6.21 -35.35 12.87
CA SER A 329 -5.83 -35.65 11.50
C SER A 329 -5.27 -34.42 10.80
N THR A 330 -4.15 -34.59 10.12
CA THR A 330 -3.51 -33.54 9.33
C THR A 330 -3.34 -33.98 7.87
N GLY A 331 -3.15 -33.01 6.97
CA GLY A 331 -3.02 -33.28 5.55
C GLY A 331 -2.44 -32.09 4.78
N LYS A 332 -1.81 -32.39 3.65
CA LYS A 332 -1.25 -31.37 2.75
C LYS A 332 -2.26 -31.02 1.66
N MET A 333 -2.47 -29.73 1.44
CA MET A 333 -3.29 -29.21 0.34
C MET A 333 -2.54 -28.11 -0.42
N SER A 334 -2.97 -27.85 -1.65
CA SER A 334 -2.41 -26.82 -2.52
C SER A 334 -3.51 -25.98 -3.12
N GLY A 335 -3.30 -24.67 -3.21
CA GLY A 335 -4.24 -23.72 -3.79
C GLY A 335 -3.96 -22.31 -3.31
N THR A 336 -4.47 -21.30 -4.01
CA THR A 336 -4.61 -19.95 -3.46
C THR A 336 -5.44 -19.98 -2.18
N SER A 337 -6.36 -20.95 -2.05
CA SER A 337 -7.09 -21.26 -0.84
C SER A 337 -6.23 -21.59 0.38
N MET A 338 -5.02 -22.11 0.20
CA MET A 338 -4.05 -22.36 1.27
C MET A 338 -3.08 -21.18 1.48
N ALA A 339 -2.92 -20.32 0.47
CA ALA A 339 -2.17 -19.07 0.60
C ALA A 339 -2.95 -18.01 1.39
N THR A 340 -4.23 -17.82 1.09
CA THR A 340 -5.12 -16.87 1.77
C THR A 340 -5.11 -16.97 3.31
N PRO A 341 -5.20 -18.16 3.93
CA PRO A 341 -5.20 -18.26 5.38
C PRO A 341 -3.86 -17.90 6.04
N HIS A 342 -2.72 -17.98 5.33
CA HIS A 342 -1.46 -17.42 5.85
C HIS A 342 -1.57 -15.90 5.99
N VAL A 343 -2.13 -15.22 4.98
CA VAL A 343 -2.37 -13.77 5.02
C VAL A 343 -3.41 -13.42 6.08
N ALA A 344 -4.51 -14.17 6.18
CA ALA A 344 -5.53 -13.93 7.21
C ALA A 344 -4.97 -14.10 8.63
N GLY A 345 -4.15 -15.12 8.87
CA GLY A 345 -3.45 -15.29 10.15
C GLY A 345 -2.45 -14.16 10.42
N ALA A 346 -1.69 -13.72 9.41
CA ALA A 346 -0.79 -12.59 9.56
C ALA A 346 -1.56 -11.29 9.88
N ILE A 347 -2.71 -11.05 9.23
CA ILE A 347 -3.60 -9.94 9.55
C ILE A 347 -4.08 -10.03 11.01
N ALA A 348 -4.38 -11.23 11.52
CA ALA A 348 -4.74 -11.38 12.92
C ALA A 348 -3.60 -10.99 13.87
N LEU A 349 -2.35 -11.38 13.57
CA LEU A 349 -1.17 -10.92 14.33
C LEU A 349 -1.04 -9.39 14.31
N TYR A 350 -1.26 -8.77 13.15
CA TYR A 350 -1.19 -7.32 12.99
C TYR A 350 -2.30 -6.60 13.76
N LEU A 351 -3.55 -7.06 13.64
CA LEU A 351 -4.70 -6.51 14.37
C LEU A 351 -4.60 -6.73 15.88
N SER A 352 -3.93 -7.78 16.32
CA SER A 352 -3.66 -7.99 17.75
C SER A 352 -2.78 -6.88 18.31
N ALA A 353 -1.72 -6.52 17.59
CA ALA A 353 -0.83 -5.42 17.94
C ALA A 353 -1.43 -4.03 17.65
N ASN A 354 -2.38 -3.94 16.71
CA ASN A 354 -2.98 -2.69 16.24
C ASN A 354 -4.53 -2.81 16.20
N PRO A 355 -5.20 -2.94 17.35
CA PRO A 355 -6.63 -3.27 17.39
C PRO A 355 -7.55 -2.19 16.80
N ALA A 356 -7.06 -0.95 16.67
CA ALA A 356 -7.78 0.17 16.07
C ALA A 356 -7.49 0.35 14.56
N ALA A 357 -6.64 -0.48 13.96
CA ALA A 357 -6.30 -0.35 12.55
C ALA A 357 -7.53 -0.58 11.66
N THR A 358 -7.76 0.35 10.74
CA THR A 358 -8.79 0.23 9.71
C THR A 358 -8.37 -0.78 8.64
N PRO A 359 -9.32 -1.42 7.91
CA PRO A 359 -8.97 -2.34 6.83
C PRO A 359 -8.05 -1.73 5.76
N ALA A 360 -8.19 -0.44 5.46
CA ALA A 360 -7.29 0.27 4.55
C ALA A 360 -5.84 0.31 5.08
N GLN A 361 -5.67 0.66 6.36
CA GLN A 361 -4.35 0.64 7.02
C GLN A 361 -3.76 -0.77 7.08
N VAL A 362 -4.60 -1.80 7.29
CA VAL A 362 -4.15 -3.19 7.24
C VAL A 362 -3.64 -3.52 5.84
N ARG A 363 -4.41 -3.24 4.79
CA ARG A 363 -3.99 -3.48 3.39
C ARG A 363 -2.69 -2.76 3.06
N GLU A 364 -2.56 -1.49 3.42
CA GLU A 364 -1.33 -0.71 3.22
C GLU A 364 -0.14 -1.32 3.96
N ALA A 365 -0.33 -1.75 5.22
CA ALA A 365 0.73 -2.37 6.01
C ALA A 365 1.22 -3.68 5.38
N PHE A 366 0.33 -4.52 4.86
CA PHE A 366 0.71 -5.78 4.21
C PHE A 366 1.36 -5.57 2.84
N VAL A 367 0.85 -4.68 1.99
CA VAL A 367 1.46 -4.40 0.67
C VAL A 367 2.82 -3.69 0.82
N GLY A 368 2.94 -2.81 1.83
CA GLY A 368 4.17 -2.09 2.15
C GLY A 368 5.22 -2.96 2.86
N GLY A 369 4.80 -3.81 3.79
CA GLY A 369 5.65 -4.68 4.60
C GLY A 369 6.04 -6.01 3.94
N ALA A 370 5.41 -6.36 2.81
CA ALA A 370 5.76 -7.54 2.03
C ALA A 370 7.17 -7.46 1.42
N VAL A 371 7.84 -8.61 1.33
CA VAL A 371 9.14 -8.71 0.68
C VAL A 371 8.96 -8.59 -0.82
N ALA A 372 9.60 -7.58 -1.42
CA ALA A 372 9.49 -7.32 -2.84
C ALA A 372 10.41 -8.22 -3.69
N ASN A 373 10.00 -8.50 -4.92
CA ASN A 373 10.83 -9.06 -5.99
C ASN A 373 11.45 -10.43 -5.68
N LYS A 374 10.74 -11.27 -4.92
CA LYS A 374 11.14 -12.66 -4.65
C LYS A 374 10.38 -13.67 -5.48
N VAL A 375 9.14 -13.37 -5.84
CA VAL A 375 8.30 -14.30 -6.58
C VAL A 375 8.82 -14.40 -8.01
N THR A 376 9.18 -15.60 -8.42
CA THR A 376 9.49 -15.90 -9.83
C THR A 376 8.20 -16.11 -10.62
N ASP A 377 8.17 -15.56 -11.84
CA ASP A 377 6.99 -15.49 -12.71
C ASP A 377 5.74 -14.90 -12.02
N PRO A 378 5.77 -13.65 -11.51
CA PRO A 378 4.59 -13.02 -10.91
C PRO A 378 3.49 -12.71 -11.95
N LYS A 379 3.79 -12.88 -13.24
CA LYS A 379 2.84 -12.77 -14.38
C LYS A 379 1.98 -11.50 -14.35
N GLY A 380 2.62 -10.35 -14.13
CA GLY A 380 1.97 -9.03 -14.12
C GLY A 380 1.32 -8.63 -12.79
N SER A 381 1.35 -9.49 -11.78
CA SER A 381 0.95 -9.14 -10.42
C SER A 381 2.00 -8.29 -9.71
N ALA A 382 1.59 -7.61 -8.62
CA ALA A 382 2.55 -7.04 -7.68
C ALA A 382 3.49 -8.13 -7.16
N ASN A 383 4.80 -7.97 -7.35
CA ASN A 383 5.79 -8.94 -6.87
C ASN A 383 6.07 -8.71 -5.37
N LYS A 384 5.09 -9.09 -4.56
CA LYS A 384 5.05 -8.89 -3.11
C LYS A 384 4.79 -10.24 -2.45
N LEU A 385 5.70 -10.69 -1.59
CA LEU A 385 5.59 -11.94 -0.86
C LEU A 385 5.34 -11.66 0.62
N LEU A 386 4.35 -12.33 1.19
CA LEU A 386 3.94 -12.18 2.59
C LEU A 386 5.14 -12.28 3.54
N ASN A 387 5.25 -11.30 4.43
CA ASN A 387 6.20 -11.31 5.53
C ASN A 387 5.56 -10.70 6.78
N ILE A 388 5.93 -11.17 7.97
CA ILE A 388 5.39 -10.70 9.26
C ILE A 388 6.41 -9.93 10.10
N GLY A 389 7.67 -9.81 9.65
CA GLY A 389 8.74 -9.15 10.40
C GLY A 389 8.51 -7.66 10.63
N PHE A 390 7.57 -7.03 9.91
CA PHE A 390 7.17 -5.64 10.14
C PHE A 390 6.19 -5.45 11.31
N ILE A 391 5.53 -6.53 11.76
CA ILE A 391 4.50 -6.49 12.81
C ILE A 391 5.19 -6.29 14.17
N GLY A 392 5.05 -5.11 14.75
CA GLY A 392 5.69 -4.71 16.02
C GLY A 392 6.65 -3.52 15.94
N GLY A 393 6.84 -2.92 14.75
CA GLY A 393 7.84 -1.86 14.49
C GLY A 393 7.31 -0.47 14.10
N ALA A 394 6.00 -0.22 14.08
CA ALA A 394 5.43 1.11 13.83
C ALA A 394 4.35 1.42 14.88
N PRO A 395 4.23 2.66 15.40
CA PRO A 395 2.98 3.05 16.04
C PRO A 395 1.89 2.94 14.97
N ALA A 396 0.74 2.36 15.30
CA ALA A 396 -0.49 2.69 14.60
C ALA A 396 -0.55 4.23 14.44
N PRO A 397 -1.00 4.77 13.29
CA PRO A 397 -1.37 6.17 13.24
C PRO A 397 -2.38 6.41 14.36
N THR A 398 -1.95 7.08 15.44
CA THR A 398 -2.82 7.39 16.57
C THR A 398 -3.82 8.41 16.07
N THR A 399 -4.95 7.92 15.59
CA THR A 399 -6.18 8.72 15.52
C THR A 399 -6.81 8.61 16.90
N PRO A 400 -7.03 9.72 17.64
CA PRO A 400 -7.69 9.68 18.94
C PRO A 400 -9.10 9.07 18.82
N ALA A 401 -9.50 8.33 19.84
CA ALA A 401 -10.82 7.68 19.94
C ALA A 401 -11.98 8.68 19.78
N PRO A 402 -13.14 8.26 19.22
CA PRO A 402 -14.27 9.13 18.97
C PRO A 402 -14.98 9.48 20.29
N THR A 403 -14.94 10.75 20.69
CA THR A 403 -15.88 11.29 21.67
C THR A 403 -17.08 11.91 20.97
N THR A 404 -18.27 11.51 21.43
CA THR A 404 -19.58 11.98 20.98
C THR A 404 -19.68 13.52 21.03
N PRO A 405 -20.11 14.21 19.95
CA PRO A 405 -20.21 15.67 19.97
C PRO A 405 -21.51 16.12 20.65
N ALA A 406 -21.39 16.93 21.70
CA ALA A 406 -22.40 17.93 22.06
C ALA A 406 -22.09 19.25 21.31
N PRO A 407 -23.08 20.12 21.03
CA PRO A 407 -22.96 21.17 20.01
C PRO A 407 -22.00 22.29 20.42
N ALA A 408 -21.18 22.75 19.47
CA ALA A 408 -20.27 23.91 19.59
C ALA A 408 -21.04 25.24 19.58
N PRO A 409 -20.50 26.32 20.19
CA PRO A 409 -19.52 27.22 19.52
C PRO A 409 -18.43 27.78 20.48
N THR A 410 -17.25 28.33 20.16
CA THR A 410 -16.57 28.81 18.93
C THR A 410 -15.09 29.17 19.25
N THR A 411 -14.16 28.85 18.32
CA THR A 411 -12.85 29.51 17.96
C THR A 411 -11.64 29.54 18.94
N PRO A 412 -10.37 29.66 18.44
CA PRO A 412 -9.67 28.86 17.42
C PRO A 412 -8.20 28.53 17.82
N THR A 413 -7.68 27.35 17.43
CA THR A 413 -6.23 27.08 17.44
C THR A 413 -5.80 26.39 16.15
N THR A 414 -4.73 26.92 15.54
CA THR A 414 -4.22 26.66 14.19
C THR A 414 -3.74 25.19 13.98
N PRO A 415 -4.10 24.53 12.85
CA PRO A 415 -3.79 23.12 12.57
C PRO A 415 -2.44 22.90 11.84
N ALA A 416 -1.91 21.68 12.00
CA ALA A 416 -0.83 21.09 11.19
C ALA A 416 -1.27 20.89 9.71
N PRO A 417 -0.36 20.87 8.71
CA PRO A 417 -0.72 21.04 7.31
C PRO A 417 -1.42 19.80 6.74
N ALA A 418 -2.66 20.00 6.28
CA ALA A 418 -3.47 19.02 5.57
C ALA A 418 -2.88 18.71 4.18
N ALA A 419 -3.02 17.46 3.72
CA ALA A 419 -2.85 17.12 2.31
C ALA A 419 -3.75 18.04 1.47
N CYS A 420 -3.19 18.63 0.42
CA CYS A 420 -3.88 19.65 -0.35
C CYS A 420 -4.85 19.01 -1.35
N THR A 421 -6.00 18.57 -0.86
CA THR A 421 -7.05 17.96 -1.66
C THR A 421 -8.22 18.92 -1.80
N THR A 422 -8.61 19.23 -3.03
CA THR A 422 -9.80 20.03 -3.32
C THR A 422 -10.67 19.27 -4.31
N THR A 423 -11.99 19.29 -4.11
CA THR A 423 -12.97 18.65 -5.00
C THR A 423 -13.93 19.69 -5.54
N ASN A 424 -14.23 19.62 -6.84
CA ASN A 424 -15.36 20.31 -7.43
C ASN A 424 -16.42 19.26 -7.82
N SER A 425 -17.54 19.27 -7.09
CA SER A 425 -18.69 18.39 -7.33
C SER A 425 -19.85 19.10 -8.04
N TYR A 426 -19.60 20.29 -8.60
CA TYR A 426 -20.62 21.01 -9.38
C TYR A 426 -20.75 20.35 -10.75
N ALA A 427 -21.90 19.70 -10.96
CA ALA A 427 -22.21 19.05 -12.22
C ALA A 427 -22.22 20.05 -13.37
N ARG A 428 -21.50 19.75 -14.45
CA ARG A 428 -21.48 20.57 -15.67
C ARG A 428 -21.82 19.73 -16.89
N PRO A 429 -22.81 20.14 -17.70
CA PRO A 429 -23.13 19.43 -18.93
C PRO A 429 -21.96 19.52 -19.90
N VAL A 430 -21.61 18.41 -20.52
CA VAL A 430 -20.70 18.32 -21.67
C VAL A 430 -21.59 18.12 -22.88
N ALA A 431 -21.73 19.16 -23.69
CA ALA A 431 -22.51 19.06 -24.93
C ALA A 431 -21.69 18.39 -26.04
N ASP A 432 -22.38 17.83 -27.02
CA ASP A 432 -21.80 17.14 -28.17
C ASP A 432 -20.75 18.03 -28.86
N LYS A 433 -19.57 17.48 -29.14
CA LYS A 433 -18.42 18.21 -29.72
C LYS A 433 -18.03 19.51 -29.02
N THR A 434 -18.19 19.60 -27.70
CA THR A 434 -17.74 20.76 -26.93
C THR A 434 -16.62 20.43 -25.97
N THR A 435 -15.82 21.45 -25.65
CA THR A 435 -14.91 21.42 -24.50
C THR A 435 -15.46 22.32 -23.41
N ILE A 436 -15.64 21.78 -22.21
CA ILE A 436 -15.98 22.56 -21.04
C ILE A 436 -14.78 22.68 -20.10
N GLU A 437 -14.76 23.76 -19.33
CA GLU A 437 -13.76 23.99 -18.28
C GLU A 437 -14.44 23.98 -16.91
N SER A 438 -13.93 23.14 -16.00
CA SER A 438 -14.30 23.15 -14.59
C SER A 438 -13.14 23.66 -13.75
N LYS A 439 -13.36 24.70 -12.95
CA LYS A 439 -12.34 25.37 -12.15
C LYS A 439 -12.31 24.83 -10.73
N LEU A 440 -11.13 24.79 -10.14
CA LEU A 440 -10.87 24.38 -8.77
C LEU A 440 -9.82 25.32 -8.17
N THR A 441 -10.23 26.18 -7.24
CA THR A 441 -9.29 27.06 -6.54
C THR A 441 -8.67 26.31 -5.39
N VAL A 442 -7.37 26.13 -5.44
CA VAL A 442 -6.58 25.48 -4.40
C VAL A 442 -5.87 26.56 -3.60
N ALA A 443 -6.06 26.57 -2.28
CA ALA A 443 -5.51 27.60 -1.40
C ALA A 443 -4.20 27.19 -0.69
N CYS A 444 -3.78 25.92 -0.80
CA CYS A 444 -2.59 25.46 -0.09
C CYS A 444 -1.32 25.91 -0.80
N THR A 445 -0.35 26.40 -0.04
CA THR A 445 0.94 26.88 -0.54
C THR A 445 1.95 25.74 -0.70
N GLY A 446 3.05 26.02 -1.41
CA GLY A 446 4.12 25.05 -1.70
C GLY A 446 4.02 24.44 -3.11
N THR A 447 4.89 23.48 -3.38
CA THR A 447 4.99 22.79 -4.69
C THR A 447 4.21 21.47 -4.65
N ALA A 448 3.52 21.14 -5.74
CA ALA A 448 2.75 19.91 -5.86
C ALA A 448 3.66 18.66 -5.90
N SER A 449 3.08 17.47 -5.72
CA SER A 449 3.80 16.20 -5.70
C SER A 449 4.02 15.62 -7.10
N ALA A 450 5.09 14.83 -7.26
CA ALA A 450 5.26 13.99 -8.44
C ALA A 450 4.23 12.84 -8.53
N THR A 451 3.52 12.58 -7.43
CA THR A 451 2.46 11.57 -7.33
C THR A 451 1.08 12.20 -7.14
N SER A 452 0.90 13.46 -7.53
CA SER A 452 -0.41 14.12 -7.48
C SER A 452 -1.45 13.36 -8.28
N THR A 453 -2.72 13.45 -7.86
CA THR A 453 -3.80 12.68 -8.49
C THR A 453 -4.96 13.56 -8.90
N VAL A 454 -5.57 13.19 -10.03
CA VAL A 454 -6.81 13.77 -10.54
C VAL A 454 -7.86 12.65 -10.64
N ALA A 455 -8.82 12.63 -9.73
CA ALA A 455 -9.95 11.72 -9.81
C ALA A 455 -11.10 12.40 -10.57
N VAL A 456 -11.65 11.75 -11.60
CA VAL A 456 -12.72 12.30 -12.44
C VAL A 456 -13.89 11.32 -12.49
N LYS A 457 -15.09 11.84 -12.23
CA LYS A 457 -16.36 11.13 -12.39
C LYS A 457 -17.23 11.89 -13.40
N LEU A 458 -17.60 11.22 -14.48
CA LEU A 458 -18.35 11.78 -15.59
C LEU A 458 -19.35 10.76 -16.11
N THR A 459 -20.57 11.23 -16.36
CA THR A 459 -21.64 10.47 -17.01
C THR A 459 -21.57 10.75 -18.50
N HIS A 460 -21.49 9.74 -19.35
CA HIS A 460 -21.52 9.86 -20.82
C HIS A 460 -22.03 8.55 -21.41
N ALA A 461 -22.70 8.62 -22.56
CA ALA A 461 -23.14 7.42 -23.26
C ALA A 461 -21.96 6.61 -23.81
N ASP A 462 -20.94 7.30 -24.35
CA ASP A 462 -19.70 6.70 -24.85
C ASP A 462 -18.46 7.40 -24.25
N ARG A 463 -17.76 6.75 -23.32
CA ARG A 463 -16.56 7.37 -22.71
C ARG A 463 -15.37 7.45 -23.68
N GLY A 464 -15.40 6.71 -24.78
CA GLY A 464 -14.40 6.77 -25.85
C GLY A 464 -14.27 8.17 -26.42
N ASP A 465 -15.33 8.96 -26.34
CA ASP A 465 -15.35 10.33 -26.85
C ASP A 465 -14.64 11.34 -25.97
N ILE A 466 -14.35 10.97 -24.72
CA ILE A 466 -13.88 11.90 -23.71
C ILE A 466 -12.35 12.01 -23.71
N ALA A 467 -11.88 13.23 -23.98
CA ALA A 467 -10.52 13.67 -23.70
C ALA A 467 -10.47 14.54 -22.43
N LEU A 468 -9.46 14.34 -21.59
CA LEU A 468 -9.27 15.05 -20.34
C LEU A 468 -7.88 15.69 -20.29
N THR A 469 -7.84 16.98 -19.97
CA THR A 469 -6.59 17.73 -19.75
C THR A 469 -6.69 18.53 -18.47
N LEU A 470 -5.73 18.36 -17.58
CA LEU A 470 -5.55 19.23 -16.41
C LEU A 470 -4.74 20.45 -16.82
N VAL A 471 -5.11 21.64 -16.37
CA VAL A 471 -4.35 22.88 -16.56
C VAL A 471 -3.96 23.42 -15.19
N ALA A 472 -2.66 23.61 -15.00
CA ALA A 472 -2.07 24.19 -13.81
C ALA A 472 -2.29 25.71 -13.72
N PRO A 473 -2.09 26.34 -12.55
CA PRO A 473 -2.32 27.78 -12.37
C PRO A 473 -1.45 28.66 -13.27
N ASP A 474 -0.27 28.18 -13.66
CA ASP A 474 0.66 28.86 -14.58
C ASP A 474 0.27 28.71 -16.06
N GLY A 475 -0.74 27.87 -16.37
CA GLY A 475 -1.20 27.55 -17.72
C GLY A 475 -0.63 26.26 -18.31
N THR A 476 0.28 25.58 -17.63
CA THR A 476 0.86 24.31 -18.08
C THR A 476 -0.20 23.22 -18.16
N THR A 477 -0.23 22.48 -19.27
CA THR A 477 -1.26 21.46 -19.54
C THR A 477 -0.73 20.05 -19.39
N TYR A 478 -1.51 19.20 -18.72
CA TYR A 478 -1.22 17.79 -18.48
C TYR A 478 -2.34 16.92 -19.05
N PRO A 479 -2.11 16.24 -20.19
CA PRO A 479 -3.12 15.34 -20.76
C PRO A 479 -3.29 14.13 -19.85
N LEU A 480 -4.51 13.92 -19.36
CA LEU A 480 -4.85 12.79 -18.49
C LEU A 480 -5.36 11.60 -19.30
N ARG A 481 -6.12 11.89 -20.36
CA ARG A 481 -6.75 10.91 -21.24
C ARG A 481 -6.99 11.53 -22.61
N LYS A 482 -6.79 10.74 -23.67
CA LYS A 482 -7.22 11.07 -25.04
C LYS A 482 -8.54 10.37 -25.35
N ALA A 483 -9.30 10.91 -26.29
CA ALA A 483 -10.44 10.19 -26.87
C ALA A 483 -9.92 8.94 -27.61
N VAL A 484 -10.62 7.81 -27.47
CA VAL A 484 -10.24 6.49 -27.99
C VAL A 484 -11.41 5.92 -28.77
N THR A 485 -11.25 5.81 -30.10
CA THR A 485 -12.24 5.17 -30.97
C THR A 485 -12.43 3.70 -30.59
N GLY A 486 -13.68 3.27 -30.38
CA GLY A 486 -14.03 1.90 -30.03
C GLY A 486 -14.13 1.59 -28.53
N ASP A 487 -13.92 2.57 -27.64
CA ASP A 487 -14.20 2.45 -26.20
C ASP A 487 -15.65 2.84 -25.87
N ASN A 488 -16.61 2.07 -26.40
CA ASN A 488 -18.05 2.36 -26.37
C ASN A 488 -18.72 2.13 -24.99
N VAL A 489 -17.96 2.29 -23.91
CA VAL A 489 -18.42 2.02 -22.54
C VAL A 489 -19.04 3.29 -21.95
N ALA A 490 -20.21 3.17 -21.35
CA ALA A 490 -20.84 4.29 -20.66
C ALA A 490 -20.03 4.71 -19.41
N ASN A 491 -20.00 6.02 -19.17
CA ASN A 491 -19.42 6.69 -18.01
C ASN A 491 -17.90 6.54 -17.84
N LEU A 492 -17.32 7.55 -17.22
CA LEU A 492 -15.91 7.60 -16.88
C LEU A 492 -15.74 7.85 -15.38
N SER A 493 -15.20 6.86 -14.67
CA SER A 493 -14.77 6.99 -13.27
C SER A 493 -13.34 6.48 -13.16
N ALA A 494 -12.38 7.41 -13.14
CA ALA A 494 -10.96 7.08 -13.18
C ALA A 494 -10.14 8.06 -12.34
N THR A 495 -8.99 7.59 -11.84
CA THR A 495 -8.00 8.41 -11.17
C THR A 495 -6.72 8.38 -11.97
N TYR A 496 -6.20 9.57 -12.30
CA TYR A 496 -4.97 9.76 -13.07
C TYR A 496 -3.87 10.27 -12.14
N THR A 497 -2.74 9.58 -12.10
CA THR A 497 -1.54 10.07 -11.42
C THR A 497 -0.74 10.94 -12.38
N VAL A 498 -0.40 12.15 -11.96
CA VAL A 498 0.31 13.14 -12.77
C VAL A 498 1.46 13.69 -11.95
N ASN A 499 2.63 13.77 -12.57
CA ASN A 499 3.76 14.46 -11.97
C ASN A 499 3.56 15.97 -12.09
N LEU A 500 3.17 16.61 -10.98
CA LEU A 500 2.97 18.04 -10.86
C LEU A 500 4.07 18.70 -10.02
N SER A 501 5.22 18.04 -9.84
CA SER A 501 6.30 18.55 -8.99
C SER A 501 6.98 19.83 -9.46
N ALA A 502 6.67 20.29 -10.67
CA ALA A 502 7.07 21.60 -11.19
C ALA A 502 6.08 22.72 -10.81
N GLU A 503 4.88 22.36 -10.33
CA GLU A 503 3.74 23.28 -10.22
C GLU A 503 3.54 23.81 -8.81
N ALA A 504 3.13 25.07 -8.71
CA ALA A 504 2.65 25.63 -7.46
C ALA A 504 1.29 25.01 -7.08
N ARG A 505 1.13 24.61 -5.82
CA ARG A 505 -0.13 24.08 -5.31
C ARG A 505 -1.25 25.12 -5.35
N ALA A 506 -0.94 26.31 -4.86
CA ALA A 506 -1.90 27.40 -4.74
C ALA A 506 -2.23 27.98 -6.11
N GLY A 507 -3.52 28.16 -6.38
CA GLY A 507 -3.98 28.81 -7.60
C GLY A 507 -5.25 28.17 -8.16
N VAL A 508 -5.65 28.63 -9.34
CA VAL A 508 -6.84 28.12 -10.03
C VAL A 508 -6.41 27.02 -10.98
N TRP A 509 -6.69 25.77 -10.58
CA TRP A 509 -6.55 24.61 -11.43
C TRP A 509 -7.81 24.45 -12.27
N LYS A 510 -7.65 23.91 -13.48
CA LYS A 510 -8.78 23.67 -14.39
C LYS A 510 -8.73 22.26 -14.91
N LEU A 511 -9.89 21.61 -14.97
CA LEU A 511 -10.08 20.40 -15.75
C LEU A 511 -10.83 20.75 -17.02
N GLN A 512 -10.18 20.53 -18.16
CA GLN A 512 -10.80 20.58 -19.46
C GLN A 512 -11.32 19.19 -19.81
N VAL A 513 -12.61 19.14 -20.13
CA VAL A 513 -13.29 17.92 -20.56
C VAL A 513 -13.81 18.19 -21.96
N SER A 514 -13.32 17.43 -22.93
CA SER A 514 -13.78 17.54 -24.31
C SER A 514 -14.50 16.26 -24.72
N ASP A 515 -15.67 16.44 -25.30
CA ASP A 515 -16.24 15.45 -26.20
C ASP A 515 -15.62 15.68 -27.60
N ALA A 516 -14.98 14.64 -28.14
CA ALA A 516 -14.22 14.71 -29.39
C ALA A 516 -14.99 14.20 -30.62
N TYR A 517 -16.08 13.46 -30.44
CA TYR A 517 -16.84 12.86 -31.54
C TYR A 517 -18.28 13.38 -31.55
N THR A 518 -19.03 13.08 -32.61
CA THR A 518 -20.44 13.49 -32.73
C THR A 518 -21.36 12.41 -32.23
N GLY A 519 -22.40 12.79 -31.49
CA GLY A 519 -23.60 11.99 -31.31
C GLY A 519 -23.99 11.78 -29.86
N ASP A 520 -23.06 11.97 -28.94
CA ASP A 520 -23.26 11.74 -27.52
C ASP A 520 -23.12 13.04 -26.72
N THR A 521 -23.67 13.01 -25.51
CA THR A 521 -23.54 14.11 -24.56
C THR A 521 -23.35 13.53 -23.17
N GLY A 522 -22.88 14.35 -22.24
CA GLY A 522 -22.72 13.90 -20.87
C GLY A 522 -22.67 14.99 -19.85
N THR A 523 -22.15 14.65 -18.68
CA THR A 523 -22.06 15.54 -17.53
C THR A 523 -20.82 15.20 -16.73
N LEU A 524 -19.93 16.17 -16.56
CA LEU A 524 -18.89 16.09 -15.55
C LEU A 524 -19.58 16.19 -14.18
N ASN A 525 -19.59 15.10 -13.42
CA ASN A 525 -20.27 15.05 -12.12
C ASN A 525 -19.38 15.62 -11.02
N SER A 526 -18.12 15.18 -10.97
CA SER A 526 -17.15 15.70 -10.02
C SER A 526 -15.72 15.44 -10.48
N TRP A 527 -14.80 16.24 -9.97
CA TRP A 527 -13.38 15.91 -10.01
C TRP A 527 -12.65 16.40 -8.77
N THR A 528 -11.62 15.66 -8.38
CA THR A 528 -10.80 15.90 -7.18
C THR A 528 -9.34 15.99 -7.58
N LEU A 529 -8.67 17.05 -7.14
CA LEU A 529 -7.23 17.22 -7.30
C LEU A 529 -6.56 17.09 -5.93
N THR A 530 -5.52 16.26 -5.87
CA THR A 530 -4.68 16.08 -4.68
C THR A 530 -3.23 16.42 -5.03
N LEU A 531 -2.68 17.46 -4.41
CA LEU A 531 -1.38 18.05 -4.71
C LEU A 531 -0.30 17.82 -3.64
#